data_AF-A0A9P6EWN6-F1
#
_entry.id   AF-A0A9P6EWN6-F1
#
_cell.length_a   1.000
_cell.length_b   1.000
_cell.length_c   1.000
_cell.angle_alpha   90.00
_cell.angle_beta   90.00
_cell.angle_gamma   90.00
#
_symmetry.space_group_name_H-M   'P 1'
#
loop_
_entity.id
_entity.type
_entity.pdbx_description
1 polymer ?
#
loop_
_entity_poly.entity_id
_entity_poly.type
_entity_poly.pdbx_seq_one_letter_code
_entity_poly.pdbx_strand_id
1 'polypeptide(L)'
;MALKSLFTLATAFALLAVLAEAHSWADCVDWRFNDPAKPGWTDKHGKCHGWARQYPVNSGVRFGGLDSSSPNRHYQQDPDDFIPCSDKNHGNEPGADETRQNPISRAYGGRFGSMASVKAGDSICVRWPAKNHAVKNEQDRGVFINMPPTPTTRDPNQSQLTKMNIAKLKYKNCNQISGDSDHTPCGGCFKIPDNRVAGTYMVQWRWELNDDEWYTSCWDLQVTAKNPPVQPGQPGESVARPLSGSTSIFAELAED
;
A
#
# COMPACT_ATOMS: atom_id res chain seq x y z
N MET A 1 18.69 31.04 -63.13
CA MET A 1 19.27 29.69 -62.97
C MET A 1 19.86 29.59 -61.57
N ALA A 2 19.56 28.48 -60.88
CA ALA A 2 20.13 28.00 -59.62
C ALA A 2 19.91 28.82 -58.33
N LEU A 3 18.75 28.53 -57.73
CA LEU A 3 18.48 28.49 -56.29
C LEU A 3 19.42 27.49 -55.57
N LYS A 4 19.68 27.68 -54.26
CA LYS A 4 20.06 26.72 -53.18
C LYS A 4 21.22 27.28 -52.34
N SER A 5 21.27 27.22 -51.02
CA SER A 5 20.35 26.73 -49.99
C SER A 5 20.86 27.30 -48.66
N LEU A 6 19.99 27.96 -47.90
CA LEU A 6 20.20 28.13 -46.46
C LEU A 6 20.08 26.74 -45.82
N PHE A 7 21.15 26.23 -45.22
CA PHE A 7 21.05 25.13 -44.26
C PHE A 7 21.03 25.71 -42.85
N THR A 8 19.82 26.00 -42.39
CA THR A 8 19.49 26.19 -40.99
C THR A 8 19.62 24.82 -40.31
N LEU A 9 20.73 24.56 -39.61
CA LEU A 9 20.80 23.44 -38.66
C LEU A 9 20.00 23.85 -37.41
N ALA A 10 18.68 23.76 -37.49
CA ALA A 10 17.84 23.66 -36.32
C ALA A 10 17.88 22.19 -35.88
N THR A 11 18.93 21.82 -35.14
CA THR A 11 18.96 20.54 -34.43
C THR A 11 17.93 20.66 -33.32
N ALA A 12 16.69 20.23 -33.62
CA ALA A 12 15.64 20.08 -32.65
C ALA A 12 16.18 19.19 -31.53
N PHE A 13 16.37 19.80 -30.36
CA PHE A 13 16.45 19.08 -29.10
C PHE A 13 15.12 18.33 -28.97
N ALA A 14 15.06 17.11 -29.48
CA ALA A 14 14.14 16.11 -29.00
C ALA A 14 14.58 15.78 -27.57
N LEU A 15 14.23 16.69 -26.64
CA LEU A 15 13.92 16.30 -25.27
C LEU A 15 12.80 15.28 -25.41
N LEU A 16 13.17 14.02 -25.60
CA LEU A 16 12.36 12.93 -25.09
C LEU A 16 12.26 13.22 -23.59
N ALA A 17 11.22 13.95 -23.22
CA ALA A 17 10.59 13.74 -21.95
C ALA A 17 10.26 12.24 -21.97
N VAL A 18 11.17 11.45 -21.38
CA VAL A 18 10.78 10.19 -20.79
C VAL A 18 9.64 10.62 -19.89
N LEU A 19 8.40 10.35 -20.32
CA LEU A 19 7.22 10.49 -19.48
C LEU A 19 7.46 9.51 -18.35
N ALA A 20 8.21 9.98 -17.35
CA ALA A 20 8.57 9.25 -16.17
C ALA A 20 7.25 9.15 -15.41
N GLU A 21 6.63 7.99 -15.58
CA GLU A 21 5.29 7.74 -15.10
C GLU A 21 5.33 7.76 -13.57
N ALA A 22 4.63 8.74 -13.02
CA ALA A 22 4.68 9.17 -11.62
C ALA A 22 3.86 8.28 -10.69
N HIS A 23 3.17 7.29 -11.25
CA HIS A 23 1.95 6.80 -10.64
C HIS A 23 2.25 5.67 -9.66
N SER A 24 1.76 5.81 -8.43
CA SER A 24 2.06 4.91 -7.33
C SER A 24 0.80 4.21 -6.83
N TRP A 25 0.98 3.05 -6.22
CA TRP A 25 -0.10 2.17 -5.75
C TRP A 25 0.38 1.32 -4.58
N ALA A 26 -0.55 0.74 -3.82
CA ALA A 26 -0.19 -0.26 -2.82
C ALA A 26 0.18 -1.60 -3.50
N ASP A 27 1.48 -1.90 -3.58
CA ASP A 27 1.99 -3.17 -4.10
C ASP A 27 1.78 -4.32 -3.10
N CYS A 28 1.96 -4.03 -1.82
CA CYS A 28 1.73 -4.96 -0.73
C CYS A 28 1.04 -4.27 0.42
N VAL A 29 0.03 -4.91 1.03
CA VAL A 29 -0.75 -4.34 2.14
C VAL A 29 -0.55 -5.08 3.47
N ASP A 30 0.22 -6.18 3.48
CA ASP A 30 0.73 -6.87 4.66
C ASP A 30 2.21 -7.24 4.42
N TRP A 31 3.07 -6.22 4.43
CA TRP A 31 4.52 -6.40 4.34
C TRP A 31 5.09 -6.83 5.69
N ARG A 32 5.85 -7.92 5.70
CA ARG A 32 6.49 -8.44 6.92
C ARG A 32 7.99 -8.43 6.74
N PHE A 33 8.69 -7.76 7.66
CA PHE A 33 10.14 -7.72 7.66
C PHE A 33 10.73 -9.07 8.07
N ASN A 34 11.80 -9.48 7.40
CA ASN A 34 12.60 -10.65 7.77
C ASN A 34 13.31 -10.42 9.12
N ASP A 35 13.78 -9.18 9.35
CA ASP A 35 14.39 -8.73 10.61
C ASP A 35 13.77 -7.37 10.98
N PRO A 36 12.84 -7.32 11.95
CA PRO A 36 12.23 -6.07 12.40
C PRO A 36 13.22 -5.05 12.98
N ALA A 37 14.39 -5.47 13.45
CA ALA A 37 15.43 -4.56 13.93
C ALA A 37 16.20 -3.89 12.78
N LYS A 38 16.09 -4.40 11.55
CA LYS A 38 16.72 -3.87 10.34
C LYS A 38 15.68 -3.76 9.22
N PRO A 39 14.68 -2.88 9.38
CA PRO A 39 13.58 -2.80 8.44
C PRO A 39 14.04 -2.38 7.04
N GLY A 40 13.37 -2.91 6.04
CA GLY A 40 13.51 -2.46 4.66
C GLY A 40 12.40 -3.02 3.76
N TRP A 41 12.21 -2.35 2.63
CA TRP A 41 11.07 -2.53 1.72
C TRP A 41 11.41 -3.31 0.45
N THR A 42 12.70 -3.56 0.20
CA THR A 42 13.14 -4.47 -0.87
C THR A 42 12.89 -5.93 -0.49
N ASP A 43 12.76 -6.83 -1.47
CA ASP A 43 12.51 -8.27 -1.23
C ASP A 43 13.59 -9.00 -0.41
N LYS A 44 14.80 -8.45 -0.28
CA LYS A 44 15.81 -8.99 0.65
C LYS A 44 15.47 -8.76 2.13
N HIS A 45 14.61 -7.79 2.45
CA HIS A 45 14.30 -7.35 3.81
C HIS A 45 12.93 -7.80 4.31
N GLY A 46 12.10 -8.37 3.45
CA GLY A 46 10.76 -8.80 3.84
C GLY A 46 10.01 -9.49 2.72
N LYS A 47 8.76 -9.84 2.98
CA LYS A 47 7.86 -10.50 2.04
C LYS A 47 6.45 -9.96 2.18
N CYS A 48 5.68 -10.09 1.11
CA CYS A 48 4.27 -9.74 1.11
C CYS A 48 3.39 -10.92 1.54
N HIS A 49 2.41 -10.66 2.40
CA HIS A 49 1.45 -11.63 2.92
C HIS A 49 -0.02 -11.24 2.65
N GLY A 50 -0.24 -10.12 1.98
CA GLY A 50 -1.57 -9.57 1.74
C GLY A 50 -1.52 -8.53 0.65
N TRP A 51 -2.51 -8.55 -0.24
CA TRP A 51 -2.53 -7.74 -1.45
C TRP A 51 -3.83 -6.94 -1.61
N ALA A 52 -3.76 -5.91 -2.47
CA ALA A 52 -4.95 -5.23 -2.97
C ALA A 52 -5.87 -6.19 -3.74
N ARG A 53 -7.13 -5.80 -3.91
CA ARG A 53 -8.11 -6.62 -4.65
C ARG A 53 -7.60 -6.91 -6.07
N GLN A 54 -7.77 -8.16 -6.49
CA GLN A 54 -7.36 -8.66 -7.80
C GLN A 54 -5.89 -8.37 -8.16
N TYR A 55 -4.99 -8.24 -7.17
CA TYR A 55 -3.58 -7.94 -7.44
C TYR A 55 -2.87 -9.10 -8.16
N PRO A 56 -2.22 -8.88 -9.32
CA PRO A 56 -1.68 -9.95 -10.16
C PRO A 56 -0.29 -10.44 -9.69
N VAL A 57 -0.25 -11.31 -8.68
CA VAL A 57 1.02 -11.80 -8.08
C VAL A 57 1.90 -12.63 -9.04
N ASN A 58 1.33 -13.12 -10.14
CA ASN A 58 2.03 -13.92 -11.15
C ASN A 58 2.19 -13.17 -12.49
N SER A 59 2.21 -11.83 -12.47
CA SER A 59 2.32 -11.01 -13.70
C SER A 59 3.66 -11.16 -14.42
N GLY A 60 4.73 -11.53 -13.70
CA GLY A 60 6.11 -11.47 -14.21
C GLY A 60 6.64 -10.05 -14.39
N VAL A 61 5.85 -9.04 -14.03
CA VAL A 61 6.23 -7.62 -14.12
C VAL A 61 7.10 -7.28 -12.92
N ARG A 62 8.18 -6.53 -13.17
CA ARG A 62 9.09 -6.05 -12.13
C ARG A 62 8.32 -5.13 -11.15
N PHE A 63 8.70 -5.13 -9.88
CA PHE A 63 8.17 -4.21 -8.88
C PHE A 63 8.20 -2.76 -9.39
N GLY A 64 7.07 -2.06 -9.33
CA GLY A 64 6.97 -0.70 -9.87
C GLY A 64 6.69 -0.63 -11.38
N GLY A 65 6.57 -1.73 -12.12
CA GLY A 65 6.25 -1.69 -13.56
C GLY A 65 4.77 -1.89 -13.93
N LEU A 66 3.87 -1.97 -12.95
CA LEU A 66 2.43 -2.19 -13.18
C LEU A 66 1.65 -0.90 -13.48
N ASP A 67 2.30 0.23 -13.65
CA ASP A 67 1.72 1.43 -14.25
C ASP A 67 1.59 1.28 -15.77
N SER A 68 2.64 0.82 -16.46
CA SER A 68 2.64 0.68 -17.91
C SER A 68 2.35 -0.76 -18.40
N SER A 69 1.81 -1.63 -17.53
CA SER A 69 1.52 -3.04 -17.82
C SER A 69 0.04 -3.37 -17.64
N SER A 70 -0.44 -4.47 -18.23
CA SER A 70 -1.79 -4.99 -18.01
C SER A 70 -1.79 -6.16 -17.02
N PRO A 71 -2.63 -6.13 -15.97
CA PRO A 71 -3.54 -5.04 -15.59
C PRO A 71 -2.78 -3.90 -14.88
N ASN A 72 -3.12 -2.64 -15.19
CA ASN A 72 -2.45 -1.47 -14.61
C ASN A 72 -2.90 -1.23 -13.17
N ARG A 73 -2.05 -0.74 -12.27
CA ARG A 73 -2.39 -0.57 -10.84
C ARG A 73 -2.47 0.88 -10.37
N HIS A 74 -2.19 1.84 -11.24
CA HIS A 74 -2.20 3.26 -10.91
C HIS A 74 -3.58 3.92 -11.01
N TYR A 75 -4.53 3.59 -10.14
CA TYR A 75 -5.84 4.23 -10.23
C TYR A 75 -5.79 5.70 -9.81
N GLN A 76 -5.87 6.63 -10.78
CA GLN A 76 -6.02 8.07 -10.55
C GLN A 76 -7.52 8.42 -10.50
N GLN A 77 -7.95 8.97 -9.36
CA GLN A 77 -9.34 9.39 -9.17
C GLN A 77 -9.68 10.59 -10.06
N ASP A 78 -10.93 10.64 -10.51
CA ASP A 78 -11.51 11.82 -11.15
C ASP A 78 -11.96 12.80 -10.05
N PRO A 79 -11.51 14.08 -10.07
CA PRO A 79 -11.99 15.10 -9.14
C PRO A 79 -13.51 15.36 -9.18
N ASP A 80 -14.15 15.11 -10.33
CA ASP A 80 -15.59 15.29 -10.50
C ASP A 80 -16.39 14.06 -10.06
N ASP A 81 -15.75 12.89 -10.02
CA ASP A 81 -16.34 11.62 -9.56
C ASP A 81 -15.31 10.77 -8.79
N PHE A 82 -15.14 11.12 -7.51
CA PHE A 82 -14.23 10.43 -6.60
C PHE A 82 -14.74 9.03 -6.22
N ILE A 83 -14.69 8.07 -7.15
CA ILE A 83 -14.88 6.66 -6.82
C ILE A 83 -13.68 6.19 -6.00
N PRO A 84 -13.88 5.55 -4.82
CA PRO A 84 -12.79 5.28 -3.89
C PRO A 84 -11.88 4.12 -4.29
N CYS A 85 -12.41 3.16 -5.04
CA CYS A 85 -11.67 2.02 -5.56
C CYS A 85 -11.87 1.97 -7.06
N SER A 86 -10.84 1.58 -7.80
CA SER A 86 -10.99 1.39 -9.25
C SER A 86 -12.11 0.41 -9.55
N ASP A 87 -12.94 0.76 -10.52
CA ASP A 87 -13.89 -0.16 -11.15
C ASP A 87 -13.54 -0.46 -12.61
N LYS A 88 -12.31 -0.09 -13.03
CA LYS A 88 -11.78 -0.16 -14.40
C LYS A 88 -12.46 0.77 -15.42
N ASN A 89 -13.49 1.52 -15.03
CA ASN A 89 -14.25 2.36 -15.97
C ASN A 89 -14.15 3.85 -15.66
N HIS A 90 -14.05 4.23 -14.39
CA HIS A 90 -14.00 5.62 -13.92
C HIS A 90 -12.60 6.00 -13.43
N GLY A 91 -12.35 7.31 -13.36
CA GLY A 91 -11.05 7.90 -13.06
C GLY A 91 -10.37 8.48 -14.29
N ASN A 92 -9.47 9.44 -14.06
CA ASN A 92 -8.57 9.94 -15.11
C ASN A 92 -7.69 8.81 -15.65
N GLU A 93 -7.28 7.90 -14.76
CA GLU A 93 -6.59 6.65 -15.10
C GLU A 93 -7.30 5.50 -14.38
N PRO A 94 -8.19 4.77 -15.05
CA PRO A 94 -9.11 3.88 -14.37
C PRO A 94 -8.50 2.72 -13.59
N GLY A 95 -7.22 2.37 -13.79
CA GLY A 95 -6.58 1.24 -13.12
C GLY A 95 -7.26 -0.14 -13.34
N ALA A 96 -6.77 -1.15 -12.64
CA ALA A 96 -7.36 -2.48 -12.59
C ALA A 96 -8.56 -2.54 -11.64
N ASP A 97 -9.57 -3.34 -11.98
CA ASP A 97 -10.77 -3.53 -11.17
C ASP A 97 -10.44 -3.96 -9.72
N GLU A 98 -10.68 -3.04 -8.80
CA GLU A 98 -10.60 -3.22 -7.35
C GLU A 98 -11.99 -3.16 -6.69
N THR A 99 -13.06 -3.35 -7.48
CA THR A 99 -14.41 -3.43 -6.92
C THR A 99 -14.52 -4.61 -5.97
N ARG A 100 -15.29 -4.40 -4.91
CA ARG A 100 -15.61 -5.46 -3.96
C ARG A 100 -16.32 -6.60 -4.67
N GLN A 101 -15.72 -7.78 -4.63
CA GLN A 101 -16.28 -8.97 -5.25
C GLN A 101 -17.33 -9.65 -4.35
N ASN A 102 -18.25 -10.39 -4.97
CA ASN A 102 -19.21 -11.26 -4.27
C ASN A 102 -19.14 -12.71 -4.80
N PRO A 103 -18.72 -13.69 -3.98
CA PRO A 103 -18.12 -13.52 -2.65
C PRO A 103 -16.76 -12.80 -2.72
N ILE A 104 -16.33 -12.20 -1.59
CA ILE A 104 -15.05 -11.47 -1.48
C ILE A 104 -13.86 -12.33 -1.93
N SER A 105 -13.92 -13.64 -1.66
CA SER A 105 -12.89 -14.59 -2.04
C SER A 105 -12.55 -14.60 -3.52
N ARG A 106 -13.42 -14.09 -4.41
CA ARG A 106 -13.12 -13.97 -5.85
C ARG A 106 -12.05 -12.92 -6.17
N ALA A 107 -11.79 -11.97 -5.26
CA ALA A 107 -10.73 -10.98 -5.42
C ALA A 107 -9.34 -11.52 -5.05
N TYR A 108 -9.25 -12.73 -4.50
CA TYR A 108 -8.06 -13.26 -3.84
C TYR A 108 -7.75 -14.71 -4.23
N GLY A 109 -6.47 -15.08 -4.17
CA GLY A 109 -5.99 -16.44 -4.46
C GLY A 109 -5.89 -16.77 -5.95
N GLY A 110 -5.35 -17.96 -6.25
CA GLY A 110 -5.08 -18.40 -7.61
C GLY A 110 -4.06 -17.50 -8.31
N ARG A 111 -4.51 -16.76 -9.33
CA ARG A 111 -3.69 -15.75 -10.04
C ARG A 111 -3.54 -14.43 -9.26
N PHE A 112 -4.34 -14.25 -8.21
CA PHE A 112 -4.34 -13.07 -7.37
C PHE A 112 -3.66 -13.34 -6.02
N GLY A 113 -3.19 -12.28 -5.37
CA GLY A 113 -2.63 -12.36 -4.02
C GLY A 113 -3.65 -12.80 -2.96
N SER A 114 -3.18 -13.16 -1.77
CA SER A 114 -4.07 -13.46 -0.64
C SER A 114 -4.64 -12.19 0.00
N MET A 115 -5.78 -12.35 0.67
CA MET A 115 -6.34 -11.31 1.53
C MET A 115 -5.47 -11.16 2.79
N ALA A 116 -5.23 -9.93 3.23
CA ALA A 116 -4.52 -9.65 4.48
C ALA A 116 -5.37 -10.03 5.70
N SER A 117 -4.72 -10.46 6.79
CA SER A 117 -5.38 -10.79 8.05
C SER A 117 -4.55 -10.31 9.24
N VAL A 118 -5.21 -9.70 10.22
CA VAL A 118 -4.56 -9.04 11.35
C VAL A 118 -5.46 -9.04 12.59
N LYS A 119 -4.86 -8.87 13.77
CA LYS A 119 -5.60 -8.68 15.01
C LYS A 119 -5.83 -7.19 15.29
N ALA A 120 -6.98 -6.84 15.86
CA ALA A 120 -7.21 -5.48 16.32
C ALA A 120 -6.13 -5.08 17.34
N GLY A 121 -5.53 -3.91 17.14
CA GLY A 121 -4.41 -3.42 17.95
C GLY A 121 -3.02 -3.76 17.39
N ASP A 122 -2.89 -4.68 16.44
CA ASP A 122 -1.59 -5.00 15.84
C ASP A 122 -1.18 -3.95 14.80
N SER A 123 0.12 -3.91 14.52
CA SER A 123 0.69 -3.12 13.43
C SER A 123 0.73 -3.93 12.14
N ILE A 124 0.39 -3.29 11.02
CA ILE A 124 0.52 -3.84 9.66
C ILE A 124 1.26 -2.82 8.79
N CYS A 125 1.99 -3.31 7.78
CA CYS A 125 2.81 -2.46 6.92
C CYS A 125 2.38 -2.54 5.46
N VAL A 126 2.42 -1.40 4.77
CA VAL A 126 2.13 -1.28 3.34
C VAL A 126 3.41 -0.90 2.63
N ARG A 127 3.61 -1.47 1.44
CA ARG A 127 4.70 -1.15 0.52
C ARG A 127 4.14 -0.60 -0.79
N TRP A 128 4.80 0.39 -1.36
CA TRP A 128 4.48 0.99 -2.66
C TRP A 128 5.77 1.35 -3.42
N PRO A 129 5.73 1.39 -4.77
CA PRO A 129 6.80 2.00 -5.56
C PRO A 129 6.68 3.52 -5.45
N ALA A 130 7.71 4.21 -4.99
CA ALA A 130 7.64 5.68 -4.88
C ALA A 130 7.97 6.42 -6.17
N LYS A 131 8.30 5.69 -7.24
CA LYS A 131 8.51 6.27 -8.56
C LYS A 131 9.59 7.35 -8.53
N ASN A 132 9.53 8.30 -9.45
CA ASN A 132 10.34 9.52 -9.43
C ASN A 132 10.04 10.45 -8.24
N HIS A 133 9.10 10.13 -7.34
CA HIS A 133 8.67 11.00 -6.22
C HIS A 133 9.42 10.77 -4.90
N ALA A 134 10.38 9.84 -4.88
CA ALA A 134 11.30 9.62 -3.75
C ALA A 134 12.59 10.48 -3.82
N VAL A 135 12.62 11.56 -4.61
CA VAL A 135 13.80 12.42 -4.78
C VAL A 135 13.95 13.47 -3.69
N LYS A 136 15.18 13.86 -3.34
CA LYS A 136 15.48 14.69 -2.14
C LYS A 136 14.68 15.99 -2.02
N ASN A 137 14.50 16.73 -3.12
CA ASN A 137 13.98 18.10 -3.10
C ASN A 137 12.46 18.21 -3.24
N GLU A 138 11.76 17.08 -3.34
CA GLU A 138 10.31 17.08 -3.46
C GLU A 138 9.60 17.04 -2.11
N GLN A 139 8.44 17.71 -2.03
CA GLN A 139 7.59 17.70 -0.84
C GLN A 139 7.03 16.29 -0.56
N ASP A 140 7.10 15.86 0.70
CA ASP A 140 6.44 14.63 1.13
C ASP A 140 4.97 14.93 1.49
N ARG A 141 4.06 14.65 0.55
CA ARG A 141 2.61 14.84 0.75
C ARG A 141 2.00 13.78 1.68
N GLY A 142 2.66 12.63 1.80
CA GLY A 142 2.27 11.50 2.63
C GLY A 142 1.19 10.63 2.02
N VAL A 143 0.97 9.48 2.66
CA VAL A 143 -0.07 8.49 2.31
C VAL A 143 -1.10 8.45 3.40
N PHE A 144 -2.38 8.48 3.04
CA PHE A 144 -3.50 8.34 3.95
C PHE A 144 -4.03 6.91 3.93
N ILE A 145 -4.19 6.32 5.11
CA ILE A 145 -4.85 5.04 5.29
C ILE A 145 -6.25 5.29 5.84
N ASN A 146 -7.27 4.95 5.06
CA ASN A 146 -8.67 5.13 5.44
C ASN A 146 -9.32 3.76 5.68
N MET A 147 -10.03 3.62 6.81
CA MET A 147 -10.65 2.35 7.21
C MET A 147 -11.92 2.63 8.03
N PRO A 148 -13.09 2.11 7.62
CA PRO A 148 -14.33 2.27 8.37
C PRO A 148 -14.26 1.74 9.81
N PRO A 149 -15.07 2.30 10.72
CA PRO A 149 -15.08 1.89 12.13
C PRO A 149 -15.69 0.50 12.34
N THR A 150 -16.47 0.00 11.38
CA THR A 150 -17.17 -1.30 11.43
C THR A 150 -16.90 -2.10 10.16
N PRO A 151 -17.04 -3.44 10.20
CA PRO A 151 -16.94 -4.28 9.01
C PRO A 151 -17.88 -3.80 7.91
N THR A 152 -17.45 -3.90 6.67
CA THR A 152 -18.18 -3.40 5.50
C THR A 152 -18.81 -4.53 4.72
N THR A 153 -20.08 -4.37 4.30
CA THR A 153 -20.74 -5.24 3.34
C THR A 153 -20.73 -4.67 1.92
N ARG A 154 -20.50 -3.35 1.81
CA ARG A 154 -20.34 -2.56 0.58
C ARG A 154 -19.22 -1.56 0.76
N ASP A 155 -18.62 -1.10 -0.32
CA ASP A 155 -17.60 -0.04 -0.24
C ASP A 155 -18.27 1.30 0.14
N PRO A 156 -17.76 2.01 1.16
CA PRO A 156 -18.18 3.38 1.44
C PRO A 156 -17.74 4.31 0.32
N ASN A 157 -18.41 5.44 0.12
CA ASN A 157 -17.95 6.44 -0.87
C ASN A 157 -16.71 7.21 -0.37
N GLN A 158 -16.03 7.93 -1.26
CA GLN A 158 -14.78 8.64 -0.90
C GLN A 158 -14.98 9.67 0.21
N SER A 159 -16.10 10.42 0.21
CA SER A 159 -16.38 11.44 1.23
C SER A 159 -16.55 10.87 2.65
N GLN A 160 -16.99 9.61 2.74
CA GLN A 160 -17.07 8.88 4.00
C GLN A 160 -15.68 8.39 4.41
N LEU A 161 -14.91 7.82 3.48
CA LEU A 161 -13.57 7.27 3.76
C LEU A 161 -12.58 8.33 4.24
N THR A 162 -12.56 9.53 3.64
CA THR A 162 -11.64 10.59 4.07
C THR A 162 -11.84 11.04 5.52
N LYS A 163 -13.05 10.86 6.06
CA LYS A 163 -13.38 11.12 7.48
C LYS A 163 -12.99 9.95 8.40
N MET A 164 -12.61 8.81 7.84
CA MET A 164 -12.27 7.56 8.52
C MET A 164 -10.76 7.26 8.41
N ASN A 165 -9.94 8.31 8.35
CA ASN A 165 -8.49 8.18 8.34
C ASN A 165 -7.99 7.59 9.67
N ILE A 166 -7.16 6.55 9.59
CA ILE A 166 -6.55 5.89 10.75
C ILE A 166 -5.03 6.08 10.81
N ALA A 167 -4.41 6.54 9.71
CA ALA A 167 -2.99 6.85 9.67
C ALA A 167 -2.64 7.81 8.53
N LYS A 168 -1.58 8.60 8.75
CA LYS A 168 -0.81 9.28 7.71
C LYS A 168 0.63 8.75 7.72
N LEU A 169 1.05 8.10 6.65
CA LEU A 169 2.40 7.53 6.48
C LEU A 169 3.27 8.50 5.68
N LYS A 170 4.58 8.44 5.92
CA LYS A 170 5.58 9.17 5.14
C LYS A 170 5.76 8.50 3.77
N TYR A 171 5.44 9.20 2.68
CA TYR A 171 5.51 8.61 1.33
C TYR A 171 6.96 8.21 0.98
N LYS A 172 7.93 9.04 1.39
CA LYS A 172 9.35 8.89 1.04
C LYS A 172 10.14 8.05 2.05
N ASN A 173 9.48 7.17 2.81
CA ASN A 173 10.17 6.23 3.69
C ASN A 173 10.71 5.04 2.89
N CYS A 174 11.85 5.24 2.24
CA CYS A 174 12.33 4.43 1.14
C CYS A 174 13.66 3.75 1.42
N ASN A 175 13.85 2.55 0.84
CA ASN A 175 15.18 1.99 0.63
C ASN A 175 15.65 2.42 -0.75
N GLN A 176 16.24 3.63 -0.84
CA GLN A 176 16.67 4.21 -2.11
C GLN A 176 17.57 3.24 -2.90
N ILE A 177 17.23 3.04 -4.17
CA ILE A 177 18.04 2.29 -5.13
C ILE A 177 18.79 3.30 -5.99
N SER A 178 20.13 3.24 -5.97
CA SER A 178 20.97 4.18 -6.73
C SER A 178 20.66 4.08 -8.22
N GLY A 179 20.31 5.21 -8.85
CA GLY A 179 20.04 5.31 -10.28
C GLY A 179 18.67 4.76 -10.73
N ASP A 180 17.84 4.26 -9.81
CA ASP A 180 16.52 3.70 -10.15
C ASP A 180 15.46 4.17 -9.14
N SER A 181 15.03 5.42 -9.31
CA SER A 181 13.93 5.99 -8.54
C SER A 181 12.61 5.29 -8.84
N ASP A 182 12.37 4.94 -10.11
CA ASP A 182 11.12 4.36 -10.58
C ASP A 182 10.73 3.09 -9.83
N HIS A 183 11.72 2.24 -9.53
CA HIS A 183 11.51 0.97 -8.84
C HIS A 183 11.89 1.04 -7.35
N THR A 184 12.11 2.23 -6.79
CA THR A 184 12.50 2.38 -5.38
C THR A 184 11.33 2.00 -4.46
N PRO A 185 11.48 0.96 -3.61
CA PRO A 185 10.43 0.55 -2.71
C PRO A 185 10.42 1.44 -1.46
N CYS A 186 9.22 1.88 -1.12
CA CYS A 186 8.96 2.63 0.09
C CYS A 186 7.78 1.99 0.82
N GLY A 187 7.60 2.36 2.08
CA GLY A 187 6.50 1.80 2.84
C GLY A 187 6.29 2.48 4.18
N GLY A 188 5.25 2.06 4.88
CA GLY A 188 4.96 2.54 6.22
C GLY A 188 4.11 1.54 6.97
N CYS A 189 4.27 1.53 8.28
CA CYS A 189 3.48 0.69 9.17
C CYS A 189 2.48 1.56 9.95
N PHE A 190 1.29 1.03 10.17
CA PHE A 190 0.26 1.66 10.98
C PHE A 190 -0.42 0.64 11.89
N LYS A 191 -1.04 1.14 12.95
CA LYS A 191 -1.75 0.32 13.93
C LYS A 191 -3.22 0.18 13.54
N ILE A 192 -3.76 -1.04 13.57
CA ILE A 192 -5.20 -1.26 13.50
C ILE A 192 -5.83 -0.79 14.80
N PRO A 193 -6.88 0.06 14.78
CA PRO A 193 -7.49 0.55 16.01
C PRO A 193 -7.92 -0.60 16.94
N ASP A 194 -7.61 -0.47 18.24
CA ASP A 194 -7.84 -1.53 19.23
C ASP A 194 -9.33 -1.90 19.38
N ASN A 195 -10.23 -0.97 19.03
CA ASN A 195 -11.68 -1.13 19.14
C ASN A 195 -12.33 -1.78 17.91
N ARG A 196 -11.56 -2.29 16.95
CA ARG A 196 -12.12 -2.99 15.79
C ARG A 196 -12.65 -4.36 16.22
N VAL A 197 -13.93 -4.59 15.94
CA VAL A 197 -14.55 -5.91 16.10
C VAL A 197 -14.11 -6.85 14.98
N ALA A 198 -14.24 -8.16 15.22
CA ALA A 198 -13.94 -9.15 14.19
C ALA A 198 -14.83 -8.96 12.96
N GLY A 199 -14.24 -9.11 11.76
CA GLY A 199 -14.95 -8.98 10.49
C GLY A 199 -14.04 -8.48 9.37
N THR A 200 -14.60 -8.35 8.17
CA THR A 200 -13.87 -7.87 7.00
C THR A 200 -14.12 -6.39 6.80
N TYR A 201 -13.03 -5.62 6.71
CA TYR A 201 -13.06 -4.17 6.49
C TYR A 201 -12.49 -3.86 5.11
N MET A 202 -13.10 -2.90 4.42
CA MET A 202 -12.45 -2.23 3.30
C MET A 202 -11.41 -1.24 3.85
N VAL A 203 -10.22 -1.22 3.24
CA VAL A 203 -9.17 -0.26 3.56
C VAL A 203 -8.67 0.38 2.27
N GLN A 204 -8.39 1.68 2.34
CA GLN A 204 -7.86 2.47 1.24
C GLN A 204 -6.47 3.00 1.58
N TRP A 205 -5.54 2.80 0.65
CA TRP A 205 -4.29 3.56 0.54
C TRP A 205 -4.58 4.70 -0.43
N ARG A 206 -4.34 5.95 0.00
CA ARG A 206 -4.62 7.14 -0.80
C ARG A 206 -3.45 8.11 -0.74
N TRP A 207 -2.94 8.51 -1.89
CA TRP A 207 -1.79 9.40 -2.04
C TRP A 207 -2.14 10.56 -2.97
N GLU A 208 -1.62 11.74 -2.67
CA GLU A 208 -1.71 12.92 -3.51
C GLU A 208 -0.36 13.16 -4.18
N LEU A 209 -0.32 13.10 -5.50
CA LEU A 209 0.87 13.34 -6.30
C LEU A 209 1.11 14.85 -6.44
N ASN A 210 0.18 15.54 -7.09
CA ASN A 210 0.09 17.00 -7.18
C ASN A 210 -1.22 17.46 -6.55
N ASP A 211 -1.40 18.77 -6.41
CA ASP A 211 -2.64 19.33 -5.86
C ASP A 211 -3.85 18.77 -6.64
N ASP A 212 -4.76 18.13 -5.92
CA ASP A 212 -5.97 17.47 -6.44
C ASP A 212 -5.74 16.25 -7.37
N GLU A 213 -4.51 15.74 -7.47
CA GLU A 213 -4.20 14.49 -8.20
C GLU A 213 -4.05 13.31 -7.24
N TRP A 214 -5.15 12.56 -7.07
CA TRP A 214 -5.25 11.50 -6.07
C TRP A 214 -5.14 10.09 -6.68
N TYR A 215 -4.26 9.27 -6.12
CA TYR A 215 -4.11 7.86 -6.46
C TYR A 215 -4.58 6.97 -5.33
N THR A 216 -5.22 5.85 -5.66
CA THR A 216 -5.75 4.94 -4.63
C THR A 216 -5.52 3.47 -4.93
N SER A 217 -5.48 2.68 -3.86
CA SER A 217 -5.57 1.22 -3.92
C SER A 217 -6.42 0.71 -2.75
N CYS A 218 -7.29 -0.26 -3.04
CA CYS A 218 -8.24 -0.82 -2.11
C CYS A 218 -7.99 -2.31 -1.83
N TRP A 219 -8.19 -2.69 -0.57
CA TRP A 219 -8.18 -4.09 -0.16
C TRP A 219 -9.23 -4.38 0.89
N ASP A 220 -9.57 -5.66 1.00
CA ASP A 220 -10.29 -6.23 2.12
C ASP A 220 -9.28 -6.73 3.17
N LEU A 221 -9.51 -6.38 4.42
CA LEU A 221 -8.69 -6.77 5.57
C LEU A 221 -9.54 -7.61 6.52
N GLN A 222 -9.13 -8.85 6.75
CA GLN A 222 -9.73 -9.67 7.79
C GLN A 222 -9.19 -9.24 9.15
N VAL A 223 -10.06 -8.73 10.02
CA VAL A 223 -9.70 -8.38 11.40
C VAL A 223 -10.24 -9.45 12.35
N THR A 224 -9.39 -9.87 13.28
CA THR A 224 -9.78 -10.67 14.45
C THR A 224 -9.82 -9.78 15.70
N ALA A 225 -10.71 -10.10 16.65
CA ALA A 225 -10.86 -9.31 17.87
C ALA A 225 -9.62 -9.40 18.77
N LYS A 226 -9.28 -8.31 19.46
CA LYS A 226 -8.13 -8.26 20.39
C LYS A 226 -8.26 -9.31 21.50
N ASN A 227 -9.47 -9.48 22.02
CA ASN A 227 -9.86 -10.51 22.96
C ASN A 227 -11.07 -11.23 22.36
N PRO A 228 -10.89 -12.36 21.65
CA PRO A 228 -12.03 -13.14 21.19
C PRO A 228 -12.87 -13.57 22.41
N PRO A 229 -14.21 -13.54 22.33
CA PRO A 229 -15.04 -14.11 23.39
C PRO A 229 -14.60 -15.55 23.65
N VAL A 230 -14.33 -15.91 24.90
CA VAL A 230 -14.09 -17.31 25.29
C VAL A 230 -15.37 -18.07 24.96
N GLN A 231 -15.32 -19.00 24.00
CA GLN A 231 -16.48 -19.84 23.69
C GLN A 231 -16.77 -20.76 24.89
N PRO A 232 -17.99 -20.76 25.45
CA PRO A 232 -18.37 -21.72 26.49
C PRO A 232 -18.33 -23.13 25.90
N GLY A 233 -17.36 -23.96 26.32
CA GLY A 233 -17.32 -25.39 25.98
C GLY A 233 -16.05 -25.90 25.30
N GLN A 234 -15.05 -25.09 24.98
CA GLN A 234 -13.73 -25.63 24.66
C GLN A 234 -12.99 -25.97 25.98
N PRO A 235 -12.53 -27.21 26.18
CA PRO A 235 -11.58 -27.52 27.25
C PRO A 235 -10.38 -26.60 27.08
N GLY A 236 -10.08 -25.79 28.08
CA GLY A 236 -8.95 -24.88 28.04
C GLY A 236 -7.69 -25.65 27.64
N GLU A 237 -7.09 -25.25 26.52
CA GLU A 237 -5.71 -25.62 26.23
C GLU A 237 -4.89 -25.28 27.47
N SER A 238 -4.16 -26.27 27.99
CA SER A 238 -3.42 -26.10 29.23
C SER A 238 -2.45 -24.95 29.06
N VAL A 239 -2.71 -23.86 29.79
CA VAL A 239 -1.73 -22.78 29.95
C VAL A 239 -0.53 -23.44 30.63
N ALA A 240 0.51 -23.73 29.85
CA ALA A 240 1.79 -24.13 30.38
C ALA A 240 2.19 -23.11 31.44
N ARG A 241 2.30 -23.57 32.69
CA ARG A 241 2.78 -22.78 33.82
C ARG A 241 4.08 -22.09 33.42
N PRO A 242 4.22 -20.76 33.61
CA PRO A 242 5.54 -20.15 33.57
C PRO A 242 6.36 -20.77 34.70
N LEU A 243 7.46 -21.42 34.34
CA LEU A 243 8.50 -21.76 35.31
C LEU A 243 9.04 -20.43 35.85
N SER A 244 8.78 -20.22 37.14
CA SER A 244 9.48 -19.29 38.02
C SER A 244 10.98 -19.25 37.70
N GLY A 245 11.47 -18.09 37.29
CA GLY A 245 12.88 -17.85 37.01
C GLY A 245 13.13 -16.37 36.77
N SER A 246 12.78 -15.55 37.77
CA SER A 246 13.09 -14.12 37.81
C SER A 246 14.57 -13.94 38.14
N THR A 247 15.35 -13.42 37.21
CA THR A 247 16.47 -12.52 37.50
C THR A 247 16.47 -11.40 36.45
N SER A 248 16.16 -10.20 36.94
CA SER A 248 16.25 -8.95 36.18
C SER A 248 17.71 -8.65 35.85
N ILE A 249 18.00 -8.29 34.60
CA ILE A 249 19.25 -7.65 34.20
C ILE A 249 18.91 -6.45 33.32
N PHE A 250 18.33 -5.42 33.93
CA PHE A 250 18.37 -4.04 33.43
C PHE A 250 18.25 -3.09 34.63
N ALA A 251 19.35 -2.97 35.36
CA ALA A 251 19.69 -1.80 36.15
C ALA A 251 21.21 -1.63 36.03
N GLU A 252 21.67 -0.39 36.03
CA GLU A 252 23.06 0.08 35.82
C GLU A 252 23.50 0.18 34.36
N LEU A 253 23.29 1.38 33.79
CA LEU A 253 24.35 2.19 33.18
C LEU A 253 23.86 3.65 33.15
N ALA A 254 24.06 4.34 34.27
CA ALA A 254 24.14 5.79 34.37
C ALA A 254 25.18 6.11 35.46
N GLU A 255 26.07 7.07 35.18
CA GLU A 255 27.22 7.53 35.99
C GLU A 255 28.43 6.56 35.87
N ASP A 256 29.58 6.89 35.27
CA ASP A 256 30.34 8.15 35.14
C ASP A 256 30.75 8.54 33.69
#